data_AF-A0A0C9X4V8-F1
#
_entry.id   AF-A0A0C9X4V8-F1
#
_cell.length_a   1.000
_cell.length_b   1.000
_cell.length_c   1.000
_cell.angle_alpha   90.00
_cell.angle_beta   90.00
_cell.angle_gamma   90.00
#
_symmetry.space_group_name_H-M   'P 1'
#
loop_
_entity.id
_entity.type
_entity.pdbx_description
1 polymer ?
#
loop_
_entity_poly.entity_id
_entity_poly.type
_entity_poly.pdbx_seq_one_letter_code
_entity_poly.pdbx_strand_id
1 'polypeptide(L)'
;MDTGSFGACDWVVWQKTPVINNVLDHLSSPPGPSKISYACTDAIACFSARLLSEPIIHALASWMPQWEDGALNWAADKGMRWNDTFGEFLHGLLAVHAYLGTGKEGDVRLVIVMEHAEKLIPELMVSLTRLAELARIDLCIVFVSCSR
;
A
#
# COMPACT_ATOMS: atom_id res chain seq x y z
N MET A 1 -21.50 -20.06 -16.65
CA MET A 1 -20.09 -19.72 -16.94
C MET A 1 -19.91 -18.32 -16.43
N ASP A 2 -19.65 -18.22 -15.13
CA ASP A 2 -19.57 -16.93 -14.46
C ASP A 2 -18.22 -16.32 -14.77
N THR A 3 -18.24 -15.25 -15.56
CA THR A 3 -17.10 -14.38 -15.77
C THR A 3 -16.86 -13.64 -14.44
N GLY A 4 -16.07 -14.26 -13.57
CA GLY A 4 -15.56 -13.63 -12.36
C GLY A 4 -14.92 -12.29 -12.76
N SER A 5 -15.50 -11.20 -12.27
CA SER A 5 -14.97 -9.86 -12.45
C SER A 5 -13.66 -9.77 -11.69
N PHE A 6 -12.54 -9.95 -12.39
CA PHE A 6 -11.20 -9.69 -11.88
C PHE A 6 -11.10 -8.19 -11.54
N GLY A 7 -11.00 -7.89 -10.23
CA GLY A 7 -10.79 -6.54 -9.73
C GLY A 7 -9.39 -6.03 -10.12
N ALA A 8 -9.25 -4.71 -10.26
CA ALA A 8 -8.12 -4.01 -10.85
C ALA A 8 -6.74 -4.13 -10.13
N CYS A 9 -6.53 -5.10 -9.22
CA CYS A 9 -5.37 -5.17 -8.32
C CYS A 9 -4.69 -6.56 -8.25
N ASP A 10 -4.65 -7.30 -9.36
CA ASP A 10 -4.19 -8.71 -9.38
C ASP A 10 -2.72 -8.96 -9.78
N TRP A 11 -1.93 -7.91 -10.06
CA TRP A 11 -0.51 -8.08 -10.46
C TRP A 11 0.49 -8.01 -9.30
N VAL A 12 0.03 -7.62 -8.10
CA VAL A 12 0.80 -7.68 -6.84
C VAL A 12 0.09 -8.63 -5.88
N VAL A 13 -0.22 -9.85 -6.34
CA VAL A 13 -0.70 -10.92 -5.46
C VAL A 13 0.52 -11.65 -4.90
N TRP A 14 1.11 -11.06 -3.86
CA TRP A 14 1.74 -11.91 -2.84
C TRP A 14 0.63 -12.69 -2.14
N GLN A 15 0.90 -13.89 -1.61
CA GLN A 15 -0.12 -14.86 -1.17
C GLN A 15 -1.14 -14.28 -0.17
N LYS A 16 -2.18 -13.65 -0.72
CA LYS A 16 -3.23 -12.94 0.00
C LYS A 16 -3.91 -13.87 1.00
N THR A 17 -3.87 -13.54 2.28
CA THR A 17 -4.72 -14.20 3.28
C THR A 17 -6.20 -13.86 2.97
N PRO A 18 -7.05 -14.83 2.58
CA PRO A 18 -8.38 -14.54 2.02
C PRO A 18 -9.32 -13.85 3.01
N VAL A 19 -9.09 -14.02 4.30
CA VAL A 19 -9.85 -13.34 5.35
C VAL A 19 -9.55 -11.84 5.37
N ILE A 20 -8.28 -11.45 5.22
CA ILE A 20 -7.84 -10.05 5.29
C ILE A 20 -8.47 -9.26 4.15
N ASN A 21 -8.44 -9.78 2.92
CA ASN A 21 -9.06 -9.09 1.80
C ASN A 21 -10.55 -8.94 1.97
N ASN A 22 -11.26 -10.00 2.37
CA ASN A 22 -12.70 -9.89 2.59
C ASN A 22 -13.02 -8.81 3.62
N VAL A 23 -12.27 -8.72 4.72
CA VAL A 23 -12.44 -7.66 5.71
C VAL A 23 -12.15 -6.27 5.12
N LEU A 24 -11.03 -6.10 4.41
CA LEU A 24 -10.65 -4.83 3.79
C LEU A 24 -11.62 -4.38 2.68
N ASP A 25 -12.14 -5.32 1.90
CA ASP A 25 -13.15 -5.08 0.88
C ASP A 25 -14.50 -4.69 1.52
N HIS A 26 -14.88 -5.35 2.61
CA HIS A 26 -16.06 -4.94 3.38
C HIS A 26 -15.89 -3.57 4.04
N LEU A 27 -14.70 -3.24 4.54
CA LEU A 27 -14.41 -1.94 5.16
C LEU A 27 -14.29 -0.79 4.14
N SER A 28 -13.86 -1.10 2.92
CA SER A 28 -13.78 -0.14 1.82
C SER A 28 -15.12 0.07 1.10
N SER A 29 -16.08 -0.87 1.26
CA SER A 29 -17.46 -0.71 0.79
C SER A 29 -18.27 0.24 1.69
N PRO A 30 -18.82 1.36 1.16
CA PRO A 30 -19.50 2.39 1.97
C PRO A 30 -20.81 1.87 2.63
N PRO A 31 -21.19 2.38 3.83
CA PRO A 31 -21.39 3.82 4.11
C PRO A 31 -20.72 4.29 5.42
N GLY A 32 -19.39 4.19 5.50
CA GLY A 32 -18.62 4.81 6.59
C GLY A 32 -18.28 6.29 6.32
N PRO A 33 -18.01 7.10 7.36
CA PRO A 33 -17.62 8.50 7.20
C PRO A 33 -16.19 8.69 6.65
N SER A 34 -15.37 7.65 6.64
CA SER A 34 -13.96 7.71 6.22
C SER A 34 -13.71 6.75 5.06
N LYS A 35 -13.01 7.23 4.03
CA LYS A 35 -12.60 6.41 2.89
C LYS A 35 -11.32 5.65 3.28
N ILE A 36 -11.38 4.32 3.23
CA ILE A 36 -10.22 3.48 3.53
C ILE A 36 -9.56 3.09 2.21
N SER A 37 -8.28 3.41 2.05
CA SER A 37 -7.41 2.88 0.99
C SER A 37 -6.42 1.93 1.63
N TYR A 38 -6.19 0.77 1.02
CA TYR A 38 -5.33 -0.25 1.59
C TYR A 38 -4.30 -0.78 0.59
N ALA A 39 -3.18 -1.26 1.13
CA ALA A 39 -2.15 -1.97 0.39
C ALA A 39 -1.77 -3.23 1.16
N CYS A 40 -1.62 -4.34 0.45
CA CYS A 40 -1.14 -5.61 1.02
C CYS A 40 0.21 -5.94 0.38
N THR A 41 1.21 -6.28 1.19
CA THR A 41 2.53 -6.67 0.71
C THR A 41 3.14 -7.75 1.60
N ASP A 42 4.07 -8.51 1.03
CA ASP A 42 4.76 -9.61 1.70
C ASP A 42 6.17 -9.21 2.11
N ALA A 43 6.48 -9.36 3.40
CA ALA A 43 7.80 -9.07 3.93
C ALA A 43 8.91 -9.94 3.32
N ILE A 44 8.60 -11.13 2.80
CA ILE A 44 9.56 -11.98 2.07
C ILE A 44 10.05 -11.29 0.80
N ALA A 45 9.13 -10.64 0.08
CA ALA A 45 9.45 -9.90 -1.14
C ALA A 45 10.13 -8.56 -0.86
N CYS A 46 9.85 -7.97 0.30
CA CYS A 46 10.27 -6.63 0.66
C CYS A 46 11.53 -6.61 1.54
N PHE A 47 12.62 -7.24 1.08
CA PHE A 47 13.90 -7.27 1.81
C PHE A 47 14.73 -5.97 1.71
N SER A 48 14.20 -4.93 1.07
CA SER A 48 14.81 -3.60 1.06
C SER A 48 13.72 -2.53 1.07
N ALA A 49 14.04 -1.33 1.57
CA ALA A 49 13.12 -0.19 1.53
C ALA A 49 12.63 0.10 0.10
N ARG A 50 13.50 -0.11 -0.89
CA ARG A 50 13.18 0.08 -2.31
C ARG A 50 12.09 -0.87 -2.80
N LEU A 51 12.22 -2.16 -2.49
CA LEU A 51 11.24 -3.19 -2.87
C LEU A 51 9.93 -3.10 -2.07
N LEU A 52 9.95 -2.39 -0.94
CA LEU A 52 8.76 -2.13 -0.14
C LEU A 52 7.97 -0.91 -0.63
N SER A 53 8.67 0.18 -0.94
CA SER A 53 8.07 1.49 -1.15
C SER A 53 7.19 1.55 -2.39
N GLU A 54 7.68 1.02 -3.50
CA GLU A 54 7.01 1.12 -4.80
C GLU A 54 5.69 0.33 -4.86
N PRO A 55 5.63 -0.96 -4.48
CA PRO A 55 4.37 -1.71 -4.47
C PRO A 55 3.30 -1.08 -3.57
N ILE A 56 3.69 -0.54 -2.42
CA ILE A 56 2.76 0.12 -1.48
C ILE A 56 2.16 1.37 -2.13
N ILE A 57 2.98 2.24 -2.72
CA ILE A 57 2.49 3.47 -3.36
C ILE A 57 1.57 3.12 -4.53
N HIS A 58 1.93 2.14 -5.36
CA HIS A 58 1.09 1.70 -6.47
C HIS A 58 -0.26 1.15 -6.00
N ALA A 59 -0.26 0.30 -4.97
CA ALA A 59 -1.48 -0.26 -4.39
C ALA A 59 -2.38 0.83 -3.79
N LEU A 60 -1.83 1.75 -2.98
CA LEU A 60 -2.60 2.81 -2.34
C LEU A 60 -3.17 3.83 -3.35
N ALA A 61 -2.45 4.08 -4.45
CA ALA A 61 -2.91 4.95 -5.53
C ALA A 61 -3.90 4.26 -6.48
N SER A 62 -4.14 2.94 -6.30
CA SER A 62 -4.85 2.11 -7.28
C SER A 62 -4.28 2.25 -8.70
N TRP A 63 -2.96 2.41 -8.80
CA TRP A 63 -2.24 2.59 -10.05
C TRP A 63 -1.65 1.27 -10.52
N MET A 64 -1.88 0.93 -11.79
CA MET A 64 -1.40 -0.31 -12.39
C MET A 64 -0.30 -0.02 -13.42
N PRO A 65 0.98 -0.31 -13.14
CA PRO A 65 2.04 -0.10 -14.10
C PRO A 65 1.81 -1.01 -15.32
N GLN A 66 1.76 -0.42 -16.51
CA GLN A 66 1.69 -1.17 -17.76
C GLN A 66 3.10 -1.41 -18.30
N TRP A 67 3.35 -2.59 -18.85
CA TRP A 67 4.63 -2.93 -19.47
C TRP A 67 4.92 -2.03 -20.69
N GLU A 68 3.88 -1.63 -21.40
CA GLU A 68 3.91 -0.77 -22.60
C GLU A 68 4.42 0.63 -22.27
N ASP A 69 4.18 1.09 -21.05
CA ASP A 69 4.66 2.36 -20.52
C ASP A 69 6.04 2.23 -19.86
N GLY A 70 6.74 1.11 -20.04
CA GLY A 70 8.04 0.88 -19.43
C GLY A 70 8.00 0.65 -17.92
N ALA A 71 6.85 0.19 -17.39
CA ALA A 71 6.62 -0.02 -15.96
C ALA A 71 6.89 1.25 -15.12
N LEU A 72 6.42 2.40 -15.60
CA LEU A 72 6.59 3.67 -14.90
C LEU A 72 5.91 3.68 -13.54
N ASN A 73 6.60 4.30 -12.57
CA ASN A 73 6.06 4.53 -11.24
C ASN A 73 4.83 5.44 -11.28
N TRP A 74 3.96 5.30 -10.29
CA TRP A 74 2.92 6.29 -10.05
C TRP A 74 3.53 7.69 -9.86
N ALA A 75 3.03 8.68 -10.62
CA ALA A 75 3.56 10.04 -10.71
C ALA A 75 4.98 10.17 -11.32
N ALA A 76 5.42 9.21 -12.13
CA ALA A 76 6.70 9.28 -12.84
C ALA A 76 6.77 10.43 -13.88
N ASP A 77 5.62 10.91 -14.37
CA ASP A 77 5.49 12.10 -15.21
C ASP A 77 6.02 13.38 -14.52
N LYS A 78 6.01 13.40 -13.19
CA LYS A 78 6.60 14.46 -12.35
C LYS A 78 8.10 14.23 -12.08
N GLY A 79 8.71 13.22 -12.68
CA GLY A 79 10.12 12.85 -12.47
C GLY A 79 10.41 12.26 -11.08
N MET A 80 9.38 11.93 -10.30
CA MET A 80 9.55 11.47 -8.92
C MET A 80 9.70 9.95 -8.86
N ARG A 81 10.70 9.49 -8.10
CA ARG A 81 10.87 8.09 -7.72
C ARG A 81 10.70 7.97 -6.22
N TRP A 82 9.74 7.17 -5.80
CA TRP A 82 9.40 7.01 -4.38
C TRP A 82 10.19 5.90 -3.69
N ASN A 83 11.12 5.26 -4.40
CA ASN A 83 11.76 4.01 -3.99
C ASN A 83 13.28 4.11 -3.78
N ASP A 84 13.90 5.29 -3.94
CA ASP A 84 15.34 5.44 -3.74
C ASP A 84 15.68 5.61 -2.24
N THR A 85 14.88 6.37 -1.49
CA THR A 85 15.06 6.59 -0.05
C THR A 85 13.75 6.47 0.74
N PHE A 86 13.86 6.21 2.05
CA PHE A 86 12.69 6.21 2.95
C PHE A 86 12.01 7.59 3.03
N GLY A 87 12.79 8.67 2.90
CA GLY A 87 12.26 10.03 2.87
C GLY A 87 11.39 10.29 1.64
N GLU A 88 11.79 9.78 0.47
CA GLU A 88 10.96 9.87 -0.74
C GLU A 88 9.72 9.00 -0.63
N PHE A 89 9.82 7.80 -0.05
CA PHE A 89 8.65 6.98 0.24
C PHE A 89 7.62 7.72 1.10
N LEU A 90 8.08 8.43 2.15
CA LEU A 90 7.22 9.27 2.99
C LEU A 90 6.51 10.36 2.17
N HIS A 91 7.24 11.04 1.28
CA HIS A 91 6.66 12.04 0.38
C HIS A 91 5.66 11.40 -0.60
N GLY A 92 5.93 10.19 -1.07
CA GLY A 92 5.00 9.40 -1.89
C GLY A 92 3.69 9.13 -1.15
N LEU A 93 3.76 8.71 0.13
CA LEU A 93 2.57 8.47 0.95
C LEU A 93 1.76 9.76 1.16
N LEU A 94 2.42 10.88 1.43
CA LEU A 94 1.76 12.17 1.55
C LEU A 94 1.10 12.60 0.23
N ALA A 95 1.77 12.35 -0.90
CA ALA A 95 1.23 12.62 -2.22
C ALA A 95 0.00 11.75 -2.52
N VAL A 96 0.03 10.45 -2.16
CA VAL A 96 -1.13 9.57 -2.30
C VAL A 96 -2.27 10.02 -1.39
N HIS A 97 -1.98 10.35 -0.14
CA HIS A 97 -2.96 10.87 0.81
C HIS A 97 -3.65 12.13 0.27
N ALA A 98 -2.86 13.09 -0.25
CA ALA A 98 -3.39 14.30 -0.89
C ALA A 98 -4.21 13.97 -2.15
N TYR A 99 -3.73 13.05 -2.99
CA TYR A 99 -4.43 12.60 -4.20
C TYR A 99 -5.79 11.95 -3.89
N LEU A 100 -5.87 11.18 -2.80
CA LEU A 100 -7.11 10.56 -2.37
C LEU A 100 -8.06 11.55 -1.67
N GLY A 101 -7.51 12.58 -1.01
CA GLY A 101 -8.26 13.62 -0.30
C GLY A 101 -8.81 14.74 -1.18
N THR A 102 -8.23 14.98 -2.37
CA THR A 102 -8.73 16.03 -3.30
C THR A 102 -10.11 15.75 -3.88
N GLY A 103 -10.61 14.51 -3.77
CA GLY A 103 -11.87 14.09 -4.39
C GLY A 103 -13.12 14.20 -3.52
N LYS A 104 -13.02 14.14 -2.18
CA LYS A 104 -14.18 14.10 -1.26
C LYS A 104 -13.80 14.62 0.12
N GLU A 105 -14.70 15.37 0.74
CA GLU A 105 -14.63 16.03 2.06
C GLU A 105 -14.60 15.04 3.27
N GLY A 106 -14.01 13.86 3.09
CA GLY A 106 -13.95 12.81 4.10
C GLY A 106 -12.52 12.49 4.50
N ASP A 107 -12.35 12.14 5.77
CA ASP A 107 -11.07 11.68 6.31
C ASP A 107 -10.62 10.39 5.59
N VAL A 108 -9.40 10.40 5.04
CA VAL A 108 -8.84 9.27 4.28
C VAL A 108 -7.91 8.49 5.19
N ARG A 109 -8.23 7.23 5.44
CA ARG A 109 -7.36 6.33 6.21
C ARG A 109 -6.60 5.44 5.27
N LEU A 110 -5.29 5.40 5.46
CA LEU A 110 -4.41 4.49 4.73
C LEU A 110 -4.14 3.26 5.60
N VAL A 111 -4.25 2.08 5.02
CA VAL A 111 -3.98 0.81 5.71
C VAL A 111 -2.91 0.04 4.95
N ILE A 112 -1.81 -0.32 5.59
CA ILE A 112 -0.77 -1.16 5.01
C ILE A 112 -0.76 -2.49 5.76
N VAL A 113 -0.98 -3.59 5.06
CA VAL A 113 -0.87 -4.94 5.60
C VAL A 113 0.45 -5.55 5.15
N MET A 114 1.25 -5.97 6.12
CA MET A 114 2.51 -6.66 5.94
C MET A 114 2.35 -8.14 6.32
N GLU A 115 2.34 -9.03 5.33
CA GLU A 115 2.34 -10.49 5.54
C GLU A 115 3.77 -11.00 5.81
N HIS A 116 3.87 -12.16 6.48
CA HIS A 116 5.15 -12.79 6.90
C HIS A 116 6.08 -11.84 7.67
N ALA A 117 5.52 -11.03 8.58
CA ALA A 117 6.26 -10.02 9.32
C ALA A 117 7.49 -10.57 10.07
N GLU A 118 7.53 -11.87 10.40
CA GLU A 118 8.69 -12.56 10.97
C GLU A 118 9.93 -12.59 10.06
N LYS A 119 9.77 -12.35 8.76
CA LYS A 119 10.85 -12.28 7.77
C LYS A 119 11.33 -10.85 7.52
N LEU A 120 10.71 -9.86 8.14
CA LEU A 120 11.05 -8.46 7.97
C LEU A 120 12.39 -8.14 8.66
N ILE A 121 13.22 -7.31 8.00
CA ILE A 121 14.48 -6.85 8.58
C ILE A 121 14.17 -5.86 9.73
N PRO A 122 14.82 -5.99 10.90
CA PRO A 122 14.52 -5.14 12.07
C PRO A 122 14.58 -3.64 11.80
N GLU A 123 15.50 -3.18 10.94
CA GLU A 123 15.64 -1.76 10.56
C GLU A 123 14.39 -1.23 9.84
N LEU A 124 13.80 -2.03 8.96
CA LEU A 124 12.56 -1.69 8.27
C LEU A 124 11.38 -1.72 9.23
N MET A 125 11.34 -2.69 10.15
CA MET A 125 10.29 -2.77 11.17
C MET A 125 10.24 -1.50 12.03
N VAL A 126 11.40 -1.01 12.50
CA VAL A 126 11.48 0.25 13.27
C VAL A 126 11.04 1.45 12.44
N SER A 127 11.38 1.47 11.15
CA SER A 127 11.01 2.56 10.25
C SER A 127 9.50 2.57 9.98
N LEU A 128 8.89 1.41 9.77
CA LEU A 128 7.46 1.26 9.53
C LEU A 128 6.64 1.62 10.77
N THR A 129 7.01 1.16 11.98
CA THR A 129 6.23 1.47 13.19
C THR A 129 6.17 2.97 13.49
N ARG A 130 7.22 3.72 13.12
CA ARG A 130 7.28 5.18 13.27
C ARG A 130 6.70 5.94 12.08
N LEU A 131 6.33 5.25 11.00
CA LEU A 131 5.89 5.88 9.77
C LEU A 131 4.62 6.71 9.97
N ALA A 132 3.66 6.22 10.76
CA ALA A 132 2.44 6.95 11.09
C ALA A 132 2.74 8.28 11.80
N GLU A 133 3.70 8.27 12.75
CA GLU A 133 4.12 9.48 13.47
C GLU A 133 4.86 10.47 12.56
N LEU A 134 5.73 9.96 11.69
CA LEU A 134 6.53 10.77 10.78
C LEU A 134 5.68 11.42 9.69
N ALA A 135 4.72 10.67 9.14
CA ALA A 135 3.83 11.15 8.09
C ALA A 135 2.76 12.11 8.61
N ARG A 136 2.40 12.02 9.90
CA ARG A 136 1.27 12.78 10.49
C ARG A 136 -0.03 12.64 9.69
N ILE A 137 -0.28 11.44 9.16
CA ILE A 137 -1.51 11.06 8.46
C ILE A 137 -2.17 9.89 9.20
N ASP A 138 -3.46 9.66 8.95
CA ASP A 138 -4.17 8.50 9.51
C ASP A 138 -3.74 7.22 8.75
N LEU A 139 -2.61 6.66 9.21
CA LEU A 139 -1.98 5.47 8.67
C LEU A 139 -1.99 4.34 9.71
N CYS A 140 -2.57 3.21 9.34
CA CYS A 140 -2.52 1.99 10.11
C CYS A 140 -1.63 0.96 9.42
N ILE A 141 -0.69 0.37 10.15
CA ILE A 141 0.14 -0.74 9.65
C ILE A 141 -0.19 -2.00 10.43
N VAL A 142 -0.64 -3.04 9.72
CA VAL A 142 -1.01 -4.33 10.29
C VAL A 142 0.08 -5.33 9.93
N PHE A 143 0.79 -5.83 10.95
CA PHE A 143 1.76 -6.91 10.79
C PHE A 143 1.09 -8.25 11.02
N VAL A 144 1.18 -9.14 10.04
CA VAL A 144 0.65 -10.49 10.08
C VAL A 144 1.82 -11.45 10.06
N SER A 145 1.90 -12.30 11.07
CA SER A 145 2.91 -13.35 11.16
C SER A 145 2.23 -14.71 11.26
N CYS A 146 2.73 -15.66 10.48
CA CYS A 146 2.31 -17.05 10.55
C CYS A 146 3.42 -17.84 11.25
N SER A 147 3.34 -17.95 12.58
CA SER A 147 4.18 -18.88 13.34
C SER A 147 3.75 -20.31 13.01
N ARG A 148 4.46 -20.97 12.09
CA ARG A 148 4.40 -22.43 11.92
C ARG A 148 5.51 -23.10 12.72
#